data_AF-A0A507QKC1-F1
#
_entry.id   AF-A0A507QKC1-F1
#
_cell.length_a   1.000
_cell.length_b   1.000
_cell.length_c   1.000
_cell.angle_alpha   90.00
_cell.angle_beta   90.00
_cell.angle_gamma   90.00
#
_symmetry.space_group_name_H-M   'P 1'
#
loop_
_entity.id
_entity.type
_entity.pdbx_description
1 polymer ?
#
loop_
_entity_poly.entity_id
_entity_poly.type
_entity_poly.pdbx_seq_one_letter_code
_entity_poly.pdbx_strand_id
1 'polypeptide(L)'
;LRGEKGQRGRTYAAESHVIQQRKHAAKRGQVIAGCRQQQRSSTASILLPQPANSRVNASFFLGLLPQYDAVVYPMNPVIEGSEVRALVSQMDERPDAAAFVYSYAAVTLFLTRTVPVDQTPTDRERIAAFVARSVEHHRSPGMDSQPSIVDVMTDIFVQICFIGLRRLELGFLYLRQAISLLYLLK
;
A
#
# COMPACT_ATOMS: atom_id res chain seq x y z
N LEU A 1 78.09 21.67 15.66
CA LEU A 1 76.74 21.67 16.27
C LEU A 1 75.77 22.23 15.22
N ARG A 2 75.27 21.36 14.33
CA ARG A 2 73.92 20.77 14.31
C ARG A 2 72.90 21.69 13.63
N GLY A 3 72.51 21.33 12.41
CA GLY A 3 71.43 21.91 11.63
C GLY A 3 70.75 20.85 10.75
N GLU A 4 69.45 20.70 10.99
CA GLU A 4 68.33 20.28 10.12
C GLU A 4 68.35 18.97 9.30
N LYS A 5 67.27 18.18 9.53
CA LYS A 5 66.42 17.39 8.60
C LYS A 5 65.74 16.29 9.45
N GLY A 6 64.44 16.05 9.45
CA GLY A 6 63.29 16.60 8.75
C GLY A 6 62.08 15.74 9.14
N GLN A 7 60.93 16.37 9.39
CA GLN A 7 59.63 15.71 9.50
C GLN A 7 59.37 14.76 8.32
N ARG A 8 59.05 13.50 8.60
CA ARG A 8 58.17 12.69 7.73
C ARG A 8 57.75 11.41 8.45
N GLY A 9 56.54 11.40 8.99
CA GLY A 9 56.02 10.19 9.64
C GLY A 9 54.69 10.39 10.36
N ARG A 10 53.70 11.06 9.75
CA ARG A 10 52.32 11.17 10.29
C ARG A 10 51.33 11.62 9.21
N THR A 11 51.28 10.95 8.06
CA THR A 11 50.28 11.26 7.00
C THR A 11 49.69 10.04 6.29
N TYR A 12 50.00 8.80 6.68
CA TYR A 12 49.53 7.60 5.94
C TYR A 12 48.29 6.89 6.52
N ALA A 13 47.75 7.33 7.66
CA ALA A 13 46.63 6.63 8.32
C ALA A 13 45.23 7.24 8.03
N ALA A 14 45.14 8.52 7.69
CA ALA A 14 43.85 9.20 7.50
C ALA A 14 43.26 9.06 6.09
N GLU A 15 44.09 8.90 5.05
CA GLU A 15 43.63 8.81 3.67
C GLU A 15 43.01 7.44 3.32
N SER A 16 43.47 6.37 3.97
CA SER A 16 42.99 5.00 3.74
C SER A 16 41.51 4.82 4.12
N HIS A 17 41.04 5.51 5.17
CA HIS A 17 39.66 5.42 5.64
C HIS A 17 38.67 6.18 4.73
N VAL A 18 39.08 7.31 4.16
CA VAL A 18 38.24 8.13 3.26
C VAL A 18 38.10 7.48 1.87
N ILE A 19 39.16 6.83 1.38
CA ILE A 19 39.13 6.10 0.11
C ILE A 19 38.23 4.86 0.19
N GLN A 20 38.17 4.20 1.35
CA GLN A 20 37.36 3.01 1.55
C GLN A 20 35.85 3.33 1.68
N GLN A 21 35.50 4.47 2.31
CA GLN A 21 34.12 4.95 2.37
C GLN A 21 33.58 5.40 0.99
N ARG A 22 34.42 6.05 0.16
CA ARG A 22 34.03 6.43 -1.21
C ARG A 22 33.77 5.22 -2.12
N LYS A 23 34.50 4.12 -1.94
CA LYS A 23 34.28 2.86 -2.68
C LYS A 23 32.94 2.20 -2.33
N HIS A 24 32.47 2.30 -1.09
CA HIS A 24 31.15 1.77 -0.70
C HIS A 24 29.99 2.63 -1.21
N ALA A 25 30.13 3.96 -1.21
CA ALA A 25 29.13 4.87 -1.77
C ALA A 25 28.96 4.71 -3.29
N ALA A 26 30.05 4.49 -4.03
CA ALA A 26 30.03 4.26 -5.48
C ALA A 26 29.35 2.92 -5.85
N LYS A 27 29.54 1.85 -5.06
CA LYS A 27 28.86 0.56 -5.28
C LYS A 27 27.35 0.63 -5.04
N ARG A 28 26.88 1.47 -4.12
CA ARG A 28 25.44 1.66 -3.84
C ARG A 28 24.72 2.38 -4.98
N GLY A 29 25.41 3.30 -5.68
CA GLY A 29 24.87 4.03 -6.83
C GLY A 29 24.69 3.18 -8.10
N GLN A 30 25.46 2.10 -8.27
CA GLN A 30 25.35 1.21 -9.43
C GLN A 30 24.13 0.29 -9.38
N VAL A 31 23.70 -0.14 -8.19
CA VAL A 31 22.51 -1.00 -8.03
C VAL A 31 21.22 -0.22 -8.37
N ILE A 32 21.19 1.10 -8.13
CA ILE A 32 20.04 1.96 -8.46
C ILE A 32 20.01 2.28 -9.97
N ALA A 33 21.17 2.41 -10.62
CA ALA A 33 21.26 2.68 -12.06
C ALA A 33 20.80 1.49 -12.93
N GLY A 34 21.09 0.25 -12.51
CA GLY A 34 20.67 -0.95 -13.23
C GLY A 34 19.16 -1.17 -13.28
N CYS A 35 18.43 -0.79 -12.22
CA CYS A 35 16.98 -0.93 -12.18
C CYS A 35 16.26 0.04 -13.15
N ARG A 36 16.88 1.20 -13.45
CA ARG A 36 16.29 2.25 -14.29
C ARG A 36 16.41 1.98 -15.79
N GLN A 37 17.36 1.14 -16.22
CA GLN A 37 17.52 0.74 -17.62
C GLN A 37 16.62 -0.44 -18.02
N GLN A 38 16.32 -1.36 -17.10
CA GLN A 38 15.37 -2.46 -17.38
C GLN A 38 13.92 -1.97 -17.55
N GLN A 39 13.55 -0.85 -16.91
CA GLN A 39 12.20 -0.27 -16.98
C GLN A 39 11.88 0.51 -18.26
N ARG A 40 12.84 0.72 -19.17
CA ARG A 40 12.60 1.44 -20.44
C ARG A 40 12.15 0.52 -21.60
N SER A 41 12.13 -0.80 -21.41
CA SER A 41 11.81 -1.76 -22.48
C SER A 41 10.59 -2.64 -22.19
N SER A 42 9.69 -2.22 -21.30
CA SER A 42 8.42 -2.94 -21.08
C SER A 42 7.25 -1.96 -21.01
N THR A 43 7.02 -1.26 -22.12
CA THR A 43 5.68 -0.77 -22.48
C THR A 43 4.88 -1.93 -23.07
N ALA A 44 4.66 -2.98 -22.28
CA ALA A 44 3.54 -3.87 -22.51
C ALA A 44 2.46 -3.35 -21.58
N SER A 45 1.46 -2.68 -22.14
CA SER A 45 0.19 -2.46 -21.44
C SER A 45 -0.31 -3.82 -21.00
N ILE A 46 -0.10 -4.16 -19.72
CA ILE A 46 -0.67 -5.35 -19.10
C ILE A 46 -2.17 -5.04 -18.98
N LEU A 47 -2.89 -5.33 -20.06
CA LEU A 47 -4.33 -5.55 -20.00
C LEU A 47 -4.53 -6.73 -19.05
N LEU A 48 -4.95 -6.45 -17.82
CA LEU A 48 -5.46 -7.49 -16.94
C LEU A 48 -6.59 -8.22 -17.68
N PRO A 49 -6.58 -9.56 -17.74
CA PRO A 49 -7.73 -10.31 -18.19
C PRO A 49 -8.91 -9.98 -17.25
N GLN A 50 -9.97 -9.36 -17.78
CA GLN A 50 -11.22 -9.26 -17.03
C GLN A 50 -11.88 -10.64 -16.98
N PRO A 51 -12.10 -11.23 -15.79
CA PRO A 51 -12.92 -12.43 -15.69
C PRO A 51 -14.40 -12.07 -15.93
N ALA A 52 -15.09 -12.99 -16.57
CA ALA A 52 -16.43 -12.84 -17.14
C ALA A 52 -17.50 -12.32 -16.15
N ASN A 53 -18.14 -11.22 -16.55
CA ASN A 53 -19.59 -11.00 -16.59
C ASN A 53 -20.42 -11.09 -15.30
N SER A 54 -19.90 -10.59 -14.19
CA SER A 54 -20.72 -9.77 -13.29
C SER A 54 -20.08 -8.40 -13.28
N ARG A 55 -20.64 -7.43 -14.02
CA ARG A 55 -20.10 -6.06 -14.02
C ARG A 55 -20.00 -5.60 -12.58
N VAL A 56 -18.78 -5.38 -12.09
CA VAL A 56 -18.55 -4.76 -10.79
C VAL A 56 -19.24 -3.40 -10.85
N ASN A 57 -20.35 -3.27 -10.12
CA ASN A 57 -21.23 -2.11 -10.10
C ASN A 57 -21.78 -1.93 -8.68
N ALA A 58 -22.50 -0.83 -8.43
CA ALA A 58 -23.07 -0.54 -7.12
C ALA A 58 -23.85 -1.74 -6.53
N SER A 59 -24.68 -2.43 -7.33
CA SER A 59 -25.46 -3.59 -6.89
C SER A 59 -24.59 -4.74 -6.39
N PHE A 60 -23.45 -5.00 -7.03
CA PHE A 60 -22.49 -6.00 -6.56
C PHE A 60 -21.98 -5.66 -5.16
N PHE A 61 -21.57 -4.41 -4.91
CA PHE A 61 -21.06 -3.99 -3.61
C PHE A 61 -22.14 -4.01 -2.53
N LEU A 62 -23.36 -3.57 -2.85
CA LEU A 62 -24.49 -3.65 -1.94
C LEU A 62 -24.85 -5.11 -1.60
N GLY A 63 -24.62 -6.05 -2.50
CA GLY A 63 -24.80 -7.48 -2.25
C GLY A 63 -23.86 -8.05 -1.18
N LEU A 64 -22.75 -7.37 -0.87
CA LEU A 64 -21.80 -7.80 0.17
C LEU A 64 -22.19 -7.31 1.58
N LEU A 65 -23.14 -6.37 1.71
CA LEU A 65 -23.52 -5.76 2.99
C LEU A 65 -23.92 -6.79 4.07
N PRO A 66 -24.75 -7.80 3.79
CA PRO A 66 -25.12 -8.78 4.81
C PRO A 66 -23.91 -9.53 5.39
N GLN A 67 -22.89 -9.79 4.56
CA GLN A 67 -21.68 -10.46 5.00
C GLN A 67 -20.77 -9.51 5.79
N TYR A 68 -20.70 -8.24 5.38
CA TYR A 68 -20.00 -7.22 6.12
C TYR A 68 -20.57 -7.04 7.53
N ASP A 69 -21.89 -6.87 7.64
CA ASP A 69 -22.58 -6.67 8.92
C ASP A 69 -22.43 -7.89 9.83
N ALA A 70 -22.35 -9.10 9.27
CA ALA A 70 -22.21 -10.33 10.04
C ALA A 70 -20.76 -10.64 10.48
N VAL A 71 -19.75 -10.24 9.70
CA VAL A 71 -18.37 -10.71 9.89
C VAL A 71 -17.39 -9.58 10.16
N VAL A 72 -17.50 -8.46 9.44
CA VAL A 72 -16.52 -7.37 9.51
C VAL A 72 -16.91 -6.37 10.59
N TYR A 73 -18.15 -5.89 10.57
CA TYR A 73 -18.64 -4.86 11.50
C TYR A 73 -18.50 -5.26 12.98
N PRO A 74 -18.81 -6.50 13.41
CA PRO A 74 -18.65 -6.88 14.82
C PRO A 74 -17.19 -6.81 15.31
N MET A 75 -16.23 -6.95 14.40
CA MET A 75 -14.80 -6.87 14.71
C MET A 75 -14.23 -5.46 14.51
N ASN A 76 -14.90 -4.62 13.72
CA ASN A 76 -14.47 -3.28 13.40
C ASN A 76 -15.68 -2.32 13.24
N PRO A 77 -16.33 -1.92 14.36
CA PRO A 77 -17.61 -1.22 14.35
C PRO A 77 -17.43 0.30 14.20
N VAL A 78 -16.75 0.73 13.13
CA VAL A 78 -16.45 2.16 12.89
C VAL A 78 -17.34 2.74 11.80
N ILE A 79 -17.63 1.98 10.73
CA ILE A 79 -18.48 2.41 9.61
C ILE A 79 -19.71 1.52 9.57
N GLU A 80 -20.89 2.10 9.73
CA GLU A 80 -22.15 1.35 9.71
C GLU A 80 -22.55 0.93 8.29
N GLY A 81 -23.39 -0.12 8.17
CA GLY A 81 -23.92 -0.55 6.87
C GLY A 81 -24.72 0.54 6.13
N SER A 82 -25.33 1.47 6.87
CA SER A 82 -25.99 2.67 6.32
C SER A 82 -24.99 3.61 5.63
N GLU A 83 -23.83 3.85 6.26
CA GLU A 83 -22.73 4.66 5.74
C GLU A 83 -22.05 3.96 4.55
N VAL A 84 -21.84 2.64 4.61
CA VAL A 84 -21.35 1.85 3.47
C VAL A 84 -22.28 2.04 2.26
N ARG A 85 -23.60 1.98 2.45
CA ARG A 85 -24.58 2.20 1.36
C ARG A 85 -24.46 3.60 0.77
N ALA A 86 -24.26 4.62 1.61
CA ALA A 86 -24.04 5.99 1.15
C ALA A 86 -22.73 6.11 0.34
N LEU A 87 -21.64 5.49 0.81
CA LEU A 87 -20.35 5.49 0.11
C LEU A 87 -20.44 4.76 -1.24
N VAL A 88 -21.18 3.65 -1.32
CA VAL A 88 -21.45 2.98 -2.61
C VAL A 88 -22.20 3.89 -3.59
N SER A 89 -23.16 4.68 -3.12
CA SER A 89 -23.89 5.62 -3.99
C SER A 89 -23.02 6.76 -4.53
N GLN A 90 -21.94 7.10 -3.83
CA GLN A 90 -21.05 8.22 -4.16
C GLN A 90 -19.76 7.78 -4.87
N MET A 91 -19.55 6.48 -5.08
CA MET A 91 -18.25 5.94 -5.51
C MET A 91 -17.79 6.41 -6.90
N ASP A 92 -18.72 6.79 -7.79
CA ASP A 92 -18.37 7.26 -9.13
C ASP A 92 -17.96 8.76 -9.13
N GLU A 93 -18.37 9.51 -8.11
CA GLU A 93 -18.13 10.96 -7.98
C GLU A 93 -16.99 11.27 -7.02
N ARG A 94 -16.81 10.43 -6.00
CA ARG A 94 -15.90 10.66 -4.87
C ARG A 94 -14.78 9.61 -4.83
N PRO A 95 -13.51 10.02 -4.99
CA PRO A 95 -12.39 9.08 -5.01
C PRO A 95 -12.15 8.39 -3.66
N ASP A 96 -12.38 9.10 -2.55
CA ASP A 96 -12.34 8.54 -1.19
C ASP A 96 -13.43 7.48 -0.99
N ALA A 97 -14.64 7.74 -1.47
CA ALA A 97 -15.73 6.77 -1.44
C ALA A 97 -15.40 5.54 -2.31
N ALA A 98 -14.85 5.73 -3.51
CA ALA A 98 -14.39 4.63 -4.36
C ALA A 98 -13.31 3.79 -3.68
N ALA A 99 -12.30 4.44 -3.09
CA ALA A 99 -11.19 3.78 -2.39
C ALA A 99 -11.72 2.91 -1.25
N PHE A 100 -12.64 3.45 -0.45
CA PHE A 100 -13.30 2.71 0.61
C PHE A 100 -14.14 1.54 0.08
N VAL A 101 -14.99 1.74 -0.93
CA VAL A 101 -15.87 0.68 -1.46
C VAL A 101 -15.05 -0.51 -1.97
N TYR A 102 -13.93 -0.26 -2.63
CA TYR A 102 -13.04 -1.33 -3.05
C TYR A 102 -12.34 -2.04 -1.88
N SER A 103 -11.88 -1.32 -0.85
CA SER A 103 -11.25 -1.95 0.34
C SER A 103 -12.27 -2.74 1.17
N TYR A 104 -13.47 -2.19 1.34
CA TYR A 104 -14.65 -2.85 1.92
C TYR A 104 -14.95 -4.18 1.24
N ALA A 105 -15.00 -4.19 -0.10
CA ALA A 105 -15.26 -5.40 -0.86
C ALA A 105 -14.14 -6.43 -0.67
N ALA A 106 -12.89 -5.97 -0.71
CA ALA A 106 -11.71 -6.80 -0.52
C ALA A 106 -11.69 -7.46 0.86
N VAL A 107 -11.91 -6.69 1.93
CA VAL A 107 -11.84 -7.19 3.31
C VAL A 107 -13.03 -8.10 3.62
N THR A 108 -14.22 -7.77 3.13
CA THR A 108 -15.42 -8.60 3.30
C THR A 108 -15.19 -9.95 2.64
N LEU A 109 -14.77 -9.96 1.37
CA LEU A 109 -14.43 -11.21 0.67
C LEU A 109 -13.22 -11.92 1.28
N PHE A 110 -12.30 -11.24 1.97
CA PHE A 110 -11.18 -11.88 2.65
C PHE A 110 -11.64 -12.62 3.91
N LEU A 111 -12.49 -12.00 4.72
CA LEU A 111 -12.89 -12.52 6.03
C LEU A 111 -14.05 -13.51 5.97
N THR A 112 -14.86 -13.49 4.90
CA THR A 112 -16.02 -14.39 4.77
C THR A 112 -15.70 -15.72 4.10
N ARG A 113 -14.43 -15.95 3.71
CA ARG A 113 -14.04 -17.23 3.09
C ARG A 113 -13.96 -18.34 4.11
N THR A 114 -14.36 -19.52 3.68
CA THR A 114 -14.24 -20.77 4.45
C THR A 114 -12.94 -21.50 4.19
N VAL A 115 -12.27 -21.22 3.06
CA VAL A 115 -11.02 -21.86 2.62
C VAL A 115 -9.88 -20.85 2.62
N PRO A 116 -8.65 -21.21 3.03
CA PRO A 116 -7.50 -20.31 2.98
C PRO A 116 -7.27 -19.71 1.60
N VAL A 117 -6.88 -18.42 1.57
CA VAL A 117 -6.64 -17.65 0.33
C VAL A 117 -5.63 -18.29 -0.63
N ASP A 118 -4.65 -19.03 -0.11
CA ASP A 118 -3.61 -19.67 -0.90
C ASP A 118 -4.13 -20.90 -1.67
N GLN A 119 -5.30 -21.42 -1.30
CA GLN A 119 -5.95 -22.57 -1.95
C GLN A 119 -7.01 -22.14 -2.97
N THR A 120 -7.32 -20.84 -3.06
CA THR A 120 -8.35 -20.26 -3.93
C THR A 120 -7.75 -19.14 -4.80
N PRO A 121 -7.01 -19.49 -5.88
CA PRO A 121 -6.27 -18.52 -6.68
C PRO A 121 -7.19 -17.44 -7.29
N THR A 122 -8.39 -17.80 -7.72
CA THR A 122 -9.37 -16.85 -8.27
C THR A 122 -9.82 -15.80 -7.24
N ASP A 123 -10.06 -16.21 -5.98
CA ASP A 123 -10.44 -15.28 -4.92
C ASP A 123 -9.27 -14.39 -4.51
N ARG A 124 -8.06 -14.97 -4.46
CA ARG A 124 -6.82 -14.23 -4.22
C ARG A 124 -6.61 -13.13 -5.26
N GLU A 125 -6.76 -13.45 -6.55
CA GLU A 125 -6.65 -12.49 -7.65
C GLU A 125 -7.72 -11.41 -7.58
N ARG A 126 -8.97 -11.79 -7.30
CA ARG A 126 -10.09 -10.86 -7.18
C ARG A 126 -9.88 -9.86 -6.04
N ILE A 127 -9.39 -10.33 -4.90
CA ILE A 127 -9.12 -9.48 -3.74
C ILE A 127 -7.90 -8.60 -3.96
N ALA A 128 -6.86 -9.12 -4.59
CA ALA A 128 -5.72 -8.31 -5.01
C ALA A 128 -6.15 -7.21 -5.99
N ALA A 129 -7.06 -7.50 -6.93
CA ALA A 129 -7.60 -6.50 -7.86
C ALA A 129 -8.41 -5.41 -7.16
N PHE A 130 -9.24 -5.76 -6.16
CA PHE A 130 -9.95 -4.76 -5.37
C PHE A 130 -9.01 -3.92 -4.50
N VAL A 131 -8.01 -4.53 -3.87
CA VAL A 131 -6.98 -3.78 -3.13
C VAL A 131 -6.24 -2.82 -4.05
N ALA A 132 -5.83 -3.26 -5.24
CA ALA A 132 -5.16 -2.40 -6.21
C ALA A 132 -6.02 -1.18 -6.59
N ARG A 133 -7.30 -1.40 -6.91
CA ARG A 133 -8.24 -0.30 -7.24
C ARG A 133 -8.47 0.62 -6.04
N SER A 134 -8.56 0.07 -4.83
CA SER A 134 -8.65 0.89 -3.61
C SER A 134 -7.46 1.84 -3.50
N VAL A 135 -6.24 1.33 -3.67
CA VAL A 135 -5.00 2.11 -3.61
C VAL A 135 -4.91 3.15 -4.74
N GLU A 136 -5.37 2.82 -5.95
CA GLU A 136 -5.40 3.76 -7.07
C GLU A 136 -6.29 4.97 -6.81
N HIS A 137 -7.42 4.75 -6.13
CA HIS A 137 -8.37 5.80 -5.77
C HIS A 137 -7.99 6.51 -4.46
N HIS A 138 -7.16 5.88 -3.62
CA HIS A 138 -6.74 6.43 -2.33
C HIS A 138 -5.82 7.64 -2.54
N ARG A 139 -6.32 8.84 -2.21
CA ARG A 139 -5.54 10.07 -2.34
C ARG A 139 -4.83 10.38 -1.04
N SER A 140 -3.55 10.75 -1.14
CA SER A 140 -2.84 11.34 -0.01
C SER A 140 -3.51 12.68 0.33
N PRO A 141 -3.76 12.98 1.61
CA PRO A 141 -4.28 14.28 2.01
C PRO A 141 -3.33 15.38 1.53
N GLY A 142 -3.84 16.28 0.70
CA GLY A 142 -3.13 17.49 0.31
C GLY A 142 -3.02 18.46 1.49
N MET A 143 -2.27 19.55 1.30
CA MET A 143 -2.03 20.55 2.35
C MET A 143 -3.32 21.15 2.93
N ASP A 144 -4.39 21.22 2.13
CA ASP A 144 -5.67 21.84 2.49
C ASP A 144 -6.78 20.83 2.81
N SER A 145 -6.53 19.52 2.67
CA SER A 145 -7.53 18.49 2.93
C SER A 145 -7.25 17.76 4.24
N GLN A 146 -8.22 17.74 5.13
CA GLN A 146 -8.12 16.96 6.35
C GLN A 146 -8.53 15.50 6.08
N PRO A 147 -7.79 14.50 6.60
CA PRO A 147 -8.23 13.12 6.48
C PRO A 147 -9.54 12.91 7.23
N SER A 148 -10.34 12.00 6.70
CA SER A 148 -11.60 11.55 7.28
C SER A 148 -11.42 10.18 7.95
N ILE A 149 -12.41 9.79 8.75
CA ILE A 149 -12.45 8.42 9.29
C ILE A 149 -12.51 7.37 8.17
N VAL A 150 -13.10 7.71 7.02
CA VAL A 150 -13.18 6.83 5.85
C VAL A 150 -11.79 6.55 5.27
N ASP A 151 -10.89 7.53 5.28
CA ASP A 151 -9.50 7.34 4.83
C ASP A 151 -8.75 6.40 5.78
N VAL A 152 -8.86 6.63 7.10
CA VAL A 152 -8.27 5.75 8.13
C VAL A 152 -8.76 4.32 7.97
N MET A 153 -10.08 4.15 7.80
CA MET A 153 -10.71 2.84 7.66
C MET A 153 -10.33 2.15 6.35
N THR A 154 -10.15 2.91 5.27
CA THR A 154 -9.65 2.39 4.01
C THR A 154 -8.25 1.83 4.17
N ASP A 155 -7.34 2.57 4.83
CA ASP A 155 -5.99 2.10 5.12
C ASP A 155 -5.98 0.83 5.99
N ILE A 156 -6.85 0.75 7.01
CA ILE A 156 -6.99 -0.45 7.86
C ILE A 156 -7.46 -1.66 7.04
N PHE A 157 -8.49 -1.51 6.21
CA PHE A 157 -9.00 -2.62 5.40
C PHE A 157 -8.00 -3.08 4.35
N VAL A 158 -7.29 -2.16 3.70
CA VAL A 158 -6.18 -2.46 2.78
C VAL A 158 -5.05 -3.19 3.52
N GLN A 159 -4.71 -2.76 4.74
CA GLN A 159 -3.71 -3.41 5.57
C GLN A 159 -4.07 -4.86 5.91
N ILE A 160 -5.30 -5.13 6.35
CA ILE A 160 -5.78 -6.49 6.64
C ILE A 160 -5.62 -7.38 5.41
N CYS A 161 -6.02 -6.88 4.24
CA CYS A 161 -5.89 -7.61 2.99
C CYS A 161 -4.42 -7.89 2.62
N PHE A 162 -3.50 -6.93 2.79
CA PHE A 162 -2.08 -7.16 2.52
C PHE A 162 -1.44 -8.20 3.45
N ILE A 163 -1.82 -8.24 4.72
CA ILE A 163 -1.40 -9.30 5.63
C ILE A 163 -1.89 -10.67 5.11
N GLY A 164 -3.18 -10.75 4.75
CA GLY A 164 -3.78 -11.95 4.15
C GLY A 164 -3.07 -12.41 2.87
N LEU A 165 -2.67 -11.47 2.02
CA LEU A 165 -1.94 -11.73 0.76
C LEU A 165 -0.44 -12.01 0.96
N ARG A 166 0.04 -12.09 2.20
CA ARG A 166 1.46 -12.28 2.58
C ARG A 166 2.40 -11.16 2.12
N ARG A 167 1.88 -9.93 1.97
CA ARG A 167 2.67 -8.74 1.62
C ARG A 167 2.88 -7.86 2.86
N LEU A 168 3.59 -8.39 3.86
CA LEU A 168 3.70 -7.80 5.19
C LEU A 168 4.29 -6.39 5.20
N GLU A 169 5.30 -6.11 4.36
CA GLU A 169 5.90 -4.78 4.22
C GLU A 169 4.87 -3.71 3.83
N LEU A 170 3.98 -4.06 2.89
CA LEU A 170 2.88 -3.17 2.50
C LEU A 170 1.83 -3.08 3.60
N GLY A 171 1.47 -4.20 4.23
CA GLY A 171 0.57 -4.17 5.38
C GLY A 171 1.05 -3.23 6.47
N PHE A 172 2.35 -3.25 6.80
CA PHE A 172 2.96 -2.36 7.77
C PHE A 172 2.95 -0.89 7.33
N LEU A 173 3.20 -0.61 6.04
CA LEU A 173 3.10 0.73 5.48
C LEU A 173 1.69 1.32 5.69
N TYR A 174 0.65 0.60 5.30
CA TYR A 174 -0.74 1.05 5.44
C TYR A 174 -1.17 1.14 6.91
N LEU A 175 -0.67 0.27 7.79
CA LEU A 175 -0.90 0.41 9.23
C LEU A 175 -0.33 1.73 9.77
N ARG A 176 0.91 2.05 9.40
CA ARG A 176 1.55 3.31 9.83
C ARG A 176 0.83 4.52 9.26
N GLN A 177 0.34 4.43 8.04
CA GLN A 177 -0.44 5.48 7.42
C GLN A 177 -1.75 5.70 8.18
N ALA A 178 -2.52 4.64 8.46
CA ALA A 178 -3.75 4.71 9.25
C ALA A 178 -3.52 5.37 10.62
N ILE A 179 -2.48 4.98 11.35
CA ILE A 179 -2.12 5.59 12.64
C ILE A 179 -1.82 7.09 12.47
N SER A 180 -1.09 7.45 11.41
CA SER A 180 -0.74 8.84 11.14
C SER A 180 -1.98 9.68 10.80
N LEU A 181 -2.90 9.13 9.99
CA LEU A 181 -4.18 9.77 9.67
C LEU A 181 -5.06 9.91 10.91
N LEU A 182 -5.05 8.93 11.82
CA LEU A 182 -5.80 8.98 13.08
C LEU A 182 -5.38 10.19 13.94
N TYR A 183 -4.09 10.48 14.03
CA TYR A 183 -3.59 11.67 14.75
C TYR A 183 -3.90 13.01 14.06
N LEU A 184 -4.31 12.97 12.79
CA LEU A 184 -4.71 14.13 12.01
C LEU A 184 -6.24 14.33 11.99
N LEU A 185 -7.01 13.36 12.49
CA LEU A 185 -8.43 13.56 12.80
C LEU A 185 -8.51 14.60 13.93
N LYS A 186 -9.36 15.61 13.75
CA LYS A 186 -9.65 16.63 14.78
C LYS A 186 -10.92 16.26 15.52
#